data_AF-A0A1Q3E2A0-F1
#
_entry.id   AF-A0A1Q3E2A0-F1
#
_cell.length_a   1.000
_cell.length_b   1.000
_cell.length_c   1.000
_cell.angle_alpha   90.00
_cell.angle_beta   90.00
_cell.angle_gamma   90.00
#
_symmetry.space_group_name_H-M   'P 1'
#
loop_
_entity.id
_entity.type
_entity.pdbx_description
1 polymer ?
#
loop_
_entity_poly.entity_id
_entity_poly.type
_entity_poly.pdbx_seq_one_letter_code
_entity_poly.pdbx_strand_id
1 'polypeptide(L)'
;MNRTRDVINSMSYSSYGSGPVTIDHDDAVKAYSASPKMLGRGHMLVEPQGPVWTISASDLHPQLAVGAADGTCTTTNLLRSTRRGGSVPFFAHKIYQLDYNRTTKKFRMLEQFLPQETQDRGAANNPNNVKLKNAANDERGTGVWPREVGVQRVVWNSGNGLAAAGMLASATGSGLCRVDVLSGRWSKEGSVKMPYGGIENIRLEADNVLDDIEADSDEGSSS
;
A
#
# COMPACT_ATOMS: atom_id res chain seq x y z
N MET A 1 28.02 10.28 10.21
CA MET A 1 26.87 9.34 10.30
C MET A 1 25.78 10.05 11.07
N ASN A 2 24.85 10.71 10.37
CA ASN A 2 23.73 11.37 11.04
C ASN A 2 22.76 10.28 11.48
N ARG A 3 22.73 10.04 12.79
CA ARG A 3 21.76 9.15 13.43
C ARG A 3 20.49 9.96 13.66
N THR A 4 19.78 10.25 12.58
CA THR A 4 18.46 10.89 12.67
C THR A 4 17.52 9.90 13.33
N ARG A 5 16.84 10.33 14.39
CA ARG A 5 15.79 9.54 15.03
C ARG A 5 14.48 10.02 14.45
N ASP A 6 13.92 9.27 13.53
CA ASP A 6 12.66 9.63 12.90
C ASP A 6 11.47 9.27 13.78
N VAL A 7 10.43 10.08 13.67
CA VAL A 7 9.22 9.91 14.47
C VAL A 7 8.31 8.92 13.74
N ILE A 8 8.19 7.71 14.28
CA ILE A 8 7.23 6.73 13.78
C ILE A 8 5.85 7.13 14.30
N ASN A 9 5.06 7.79 13.44
CA ASN A 9 3.72 8.25 13.81
C ASN A 9 2.69 7.11 13.92
N SER A 10 2.91 6.00 13.20
CA SER A 10 1.99 4.88 13.16
C SER A 10 2.69 3.56 12.86
N MET A 11 2.17 2.50 13.46
CA MET A 11 2.59 1.11 13.26
C MET A 11 1.33 0.24 13.24
N SER A 12 1.32 -0.79 12.39
CA SER A 12 0.28 -1.83 12.37
C SER A 12 0.93 -3.18 12.18
N TYR A 13 0.39 -4.23 12.79
CA TYR A 13 0.78 -5.60 12.46
C TYR A 13 -0.03 -6.09 11.27
N SER A 14 0.57 -6.88 10.37
CA SER A 14 -0.15 -7.58 9.31
C SER A 14 -0.01 -9.09 9.48
N SER A 15 -1.15 -9.77 9.61
CA SER A 15 -1.24 -11.23 9.57
C SER A 15 -0.78 -11.78 8.22
N TYR A 16 -1.16 -11.14 7.11
CA TYR A 16 -0.81 -11.55 5.75
C TYR A 16 0.65 -11.27 5.37
N GLY A 17 1.24 -10.20 5.90
CA GLY A 17 2.66 -9.86 5.71
C GLY A 17 3.59 -10.55 6.70
N SER A 18 3.06 -11.22 7.72
CA SER A 18 3.83 -11.85 8.81
C SER A 18 4.83 -10.91 9.47
N GLY A 19 4.37 -9.71 9.86
CA GLY A 19 5.24 -8.75 10.54
C GLY A 19 4.67 -7.34 10.67
N PRO A 20 5.42 -6.44 11.32
CA PRO A 20 5.02 -5.05 11.49
C PRO A 20 5.17 -4.26 10.18
N VAL A 21 4.22 -3.37 9.97
CA VAL A 21 4.24 -2.31 8.96
C VAL A 21 4.43 -0.99 9.69
N THR A 22 5.39 -0.19 9.25
CA THR A 22 5.76 1.08 9.92
C THR A 22 6.09 2.13 8.88
N ILE A 23 6.20 3.38 9.35
CA ILE A 23 6.69 4.52 8.57
C ILE A 23 8.21 4.60 8.74
N ASP A 24 8.91 4.98 7.67
CA ASP A 24 10.36 5.25 7.65
C ASP A 24 10.63 6.75 7.39
N HIS A 25 11.90 7.14 7.43
CA HIS A 25 12.38 8.53 7.39
C HIS A 25 12.03 9.37 6.14
N ASP A 26 11.60 8.72 5.06
CA ASP A 26 11.19 9.38 3.80
C ASP A 26 9.67 9.41 3.62
N ASP A 27 8.91 9.38 4.74
CA ASP A 27 7.44 9.20 4.74
C ASP A 27 6.97 7.90 4.06
N ALA A 28 7.91 7.01 3.75
CA ALA A 28 7.65 5.73 3.10
C ALA A 28 7.07 4.73 4.09
N VAL A 29 6.08 3.97 3.65
CA VAL A 29 5.52 2.87 4.43
C VAL A 29 6.26 1.58 4.07
N LYS A 30 6.83 0.93 5.08
CA LYS A 30 7.61 -0.31 4.93
C LYS A 30 7.00 -1.45 5.72
N ALA A 31 6.97 -2.64 5.12
CA ALA A 31 6.68 -3.89 5.82
C ALA A 31 7.99 -4.58 6.18
N TYR A 32 8.12 -5.00 7.44
CA TYR A 32 9.26 -5.78 7.91
C TYR A 32 8.80 -7.21 8.16
N SER A 33 9.55 -8.18 7.62
CA SER A 33 9.26 -9.59 7.90
C SER A 33 9.70 -9.94 9.32
N ALA A 34 8.87 -10.69 10.05
CA ALA A 34 9.25 -11.29 11.33
C ALA A 34 9.97 -12.65 11.17
N SER A 35 10.11 -13.17 9.94
CA SER A 35 10.78 -14.46 9.72
C SER A 35 12.29 -14.38 9.97
N PRO A 36 12.93 -15.41 10.57
CA PRO A 36 14.36 -15.35 10.93
C PRO A 36 15.30 -15.01 9.76
N LYS A 37 14.99 -15.50 8.55
CA LYS A 37 15.81 -15.25 7.34
C LYS A 37 15.69 -13.82 6.82
N MET A 38 14.62 -13.11 7.15
CA MET A 38 14.29 -11.78 6.62
C MET A 38 14.11 -10.74 7.74
N LEU A 39 14.51 -11.09 8.97
CA LEU A 39 14.30 -10.26 10.15
C LEU A 39 14.99 -8.91 9.96
N GLY A 40 14.22 -7.83 10.11
CA GLY A 40 14.71 -6.47 9.93
C GLY A 40 14.83 -6.01 8.48
N ARG A 41 14.57 -6.86 7.48
CA ARG A 41 14.52 -6.45 6.07
C ARG A 41 13.16 -5.80 5.76
N GLY A 42 13.18 -4.50 5.54
CA GLY A 42 12.01 -3.71 5.17
C GLY A 42 11.78 -3.71 3.65
N HIS A 43 10.52 -3.90 3.24
CA HIS A 43 10.05 -3.75 1.87
C HIS A 43 9.16 -2.52 1.76
N MET A 44 9.45 -1.62 0.82
CA MET A 44 8.62 -0.45 0.55
C MET A 44 7.27 -0.88 -0.03
N LEU A 45 6.18 -0.34 0.50
CA LEU A 45 4.82 -0.64 0.07
C LEU A 45 4.16 0.53 -0.67
N VAL A 46 4.34 1.73 -0.15
CA VAL A 46 3.81 2.97 -0.70
C VAL A 46 4.58 4.16 -0.14
N GLU A 47 4.71 5.21 -0.94
CA GLU A 47 5.35 6.46 -0.56
C GLU A 47 4.43 7.62 -0.97
N PRO A 48 3.61 8.15 -0.04
CA PRO A 48 2.74 9.30 -0.31
C PRO A 48 3.55 10.57 -0.61
N GLN A 49 2.86 11.68 -0.94
CA GLN A 49 3.54 12.95 -1.18
C GLN A 49 3.85 13.71 0.12
N GLY A 50 3.23 13.32 1.24
CA GLY A 50 3.49 13.92 2.54
C GLY A 50 3.50 12.92 3.68
N PRO A 51 3.79 13.40 4.90
CA PRO A 51 3.94 12.56 6.07
C PRO A 51 2.73 11.67 6.33
N VAL A 52 3.00 10.40 6.57
CA VAL A 52 1.99 9.43 6.94
C VAL A 52 1.62 9.65 8.41
N TRP A 53 0.33 9.83 8.67
CA TRP A 53 -0.20 9.97 10.03
C TRP A 53 -0.65 8.63 10.60
N THR A 54 -1.17 7.76 9.74
CA THR A 54 -1.90 6.59 10.17
C THR A 54 -1.80 5.51 9.11
N ILE A 55 -1.67 4.27 9.56
CA ILE A 55 -1.78 3.08 8.74
C ILE A 55 -2.69 2.08 9.43
N SER A 56 -3.43 1.30 8.64
CA SER A 56 -4.25 0.20 9.16
C SER A 56 -4.15 -0.98 8.21
N ALA A 57 -3.62 -2.09 8.71
CA ALA A 57 -3.73 -3.38 8.03
C ALA A 57 -5.04 -4.03 8.42
N SER A 58 -5.71 -4.68 7.47
CA SER A 58 -6.89 -5.49 7.74
C SER A 58 -6.50 -6.87 8.26
N ASP A 59 -7.30 -7.39 9.19
CA ASP A 59 -7.16 -8.77 9.68
C ASP A 59 -7.84 -9.78 8.74
N LEU A 60 -8.69 -9.29 7.84
CA LEU A 60 -9.59 -10.09 7.00
C LEU A 60 -9.16 -10.14 5.52
N HIS A 61 -8.22 -9.29 5.11
CA HIS A 61 -7.65 -9.29 3.76
C HIS A 61 -6.27 -8.61 3.72
N PRO A 62 -5.44 -8.85 2.70
CA PRO A 62 -4.07 -8.34 2.64
C PRO A 62 -3.97 -6.85 2.21
N GLN A 63 -4.97 -6.02 2.46
CA GLN A 63 -4.89 -4.60 2.09
C GLN A 63 -4.43 -3.76 3.27
N LEU A 64 -3.56 -2.81 2.98
CA LEU A 64 -3.17 -1.74 3.87
C LEU A 64 -3.90 -0.47 3.47
N ALA A 65 -4.45 0.26 4.43
CA ALA A 65 -4.91 1.63 4.24
C ALA A 65 -3.87 2.58 4.84
N VAL A 66 -3.64 3.71 4.16
CA VAL A 66 -2.65 4.72 4.52
C VAL A 66 -3.31 6.09 4.44
N GLY A 67 -3.23 6.85 5.53
CA GLY A 67 -3.66 8.25 5.59
C GLY A 67 -2.47 9.18 5.74
N ALA A 68 -2.39 10.18 4.87
CA ALA A 68 -1.26 11.10 4.80
C ALA A 68 -1.68 12.57 4.99
N ALA A 69 -0.69 13.41 5.27
CA ALA A 69 -0.84 14.85 5.51
C ALA A 69 -1.32 15.63 4.27
N ASP A 70 -1.10 15.09 3.07
CA ASP A 70 -1.51 15.65 1.79
C ASP A 70 -3.03 15.51 1.50
N GLY A 71 -3.77 14.96 2.46
CA GLY A 71 -5.20 14.71 2.37
C GLY A 71 -5.56 13.44 1.61
N THR A 72 -4.58 12.61 1.24
CA THR A 72 -4.85 11.36 0.55
C THR A 72 -5.16 10.22 1.51
N CYS A 73 -6.14 9.40 1.12
CA CYS A 73 -6.33 8.06 1.65
C CYS A 73 -6.05 7.06 0.54
N THR A 74 -5.05 6.21 0.75
CA THR A 74 -4.55 5.28 -0.26
C THR A 74 -4.59 3.86 0.27
N THR A 75 -4.84 2.89 -0.61
CA THR A 75 -4.73 1.47 -0.27
C THR A 75 -3.74 0.74 -1.18
N THR A 76 -3.04 -0.25 -0.63
CA THR A 76 -2.05 -1.07 -1.33
C THR A 76 -2.04 -2.48 -0.76
N ASN A 77 -1.64 -3.46 -1.58
CA ASN A 77 -1.60 -4.86 -1.20
C ASN A 77 -0.29 -5.21 -0.47
N LEU A 78 -0.42 -5.81 0.72
CA LEU A 78 0.69 -6.23 1.59
C LEU A 78 1.44 -7.45 1.07
N LEU A 79 0.81 -8.31 0.26
CA LEU A 79 1.47 -9.47 -0.36
C LEU A 79 2.56 -9.06 -1.37
N ARG A 80 2.72 -7.76 -1.65
CA ARG A 80 3.89 -7.21 -2.35
C ARG A 80 5.20 -7.62 -1.68
N SER A 81 5.27 -7.64 -0.35
CA SER A 81 6.52 -7.95 0.35
C SER A 81 6.88 -9.44 0.28
N THR A 82 5.90 -10.32 0.10
CA THR A 82 6.09 -11.78 0.18
C THR A 82 6.23 -12.47 -1.18
N ARG A 83 5.79 -11.85 -2.29
CA ARG A 83 5.84 -12.46 -3.63
C ARG A 83 6.88 -11.80 -4.53
N ARG A 84 7.91 -12.56 -4.92
CA ARG A 84 8.85 -12.24 -5.99
C ARG A 84 8.38 -12.92 -7.29
N GLY A 85 7.40 -12.34 -7.98
CA GLY A 85 6.92 -12.88 -9.26
C GLY A 85 6.28 -11.80 -10.11
N GLY A 86 6.76 -11.61 -11.34
CA GLY A 86 6.50 -10.44 -12.19
C GLY A 86 5.14 -10.39 -12.91
N SER A 87 4.15 -11.20 -12.51
CA SER A 87 2.89 -11.32 -13.28
C SER A 87 1.80 -10.32 -12.88
N VAL A 88 1.94 -9.60 -11.77
CA VAL A 88 0.94 -8.61 -11.33
C VAL A 88 1.62 -7.30 -10.93
N PRO A 89 1.44 -6.21 -11.69
CA PRO A 89 1.90 -4.89 -11.26
C PRO A 89 1.17 -4.51 -9.98
N PHE A 90 1.94 -4.09 -8.99
CA PHE A 90 1.39 -3.70 -7.71
C PHE A 90 1.07 -2.20 -7.74
N PHE A 91 -0.21 -1.90 -7.65
CA PHE A 91 -0.71 -0.53 -7.67
C PHE A 91 -0.97 -0.01 -6.26
N ALA A 92 -0.70 1.29 -6.08
CA ALA A 92 -1.30 2.09 -5.03
C ALA A 92 -2.60 2.69 -5.56
N HIS A 93 -3.70 2.44 -4.85
CA HIS A 93 -5.02 2.94 -5.19
C HIS A 93 -5.36 4.10 -4.27
N LYS A 94 -5.33 5.32 -4.81
CA LYS A 94 -5.82 6.50 -4.09
C LYS A 94 -7.35 6.44 -4.09
N ILE A 95 -7.93 6.24 -2.91
CA ILE A 95 -9.39 6.13 -2.73
C ILE A 95 -10.00 7.52 -2.88
N TYR A 96 -9.44 8.49 -2.17
CA TYR A 96 -9.81 9.89 -2.28
C TYR A 96 -8.66 10.81 -1.90
N GLN A 97 -8.82 12.09 -2.23
CA GLN A 97 -7.99 13.17 -1.72
C GLN A 97 -8.87 14.34 -1.30
N LEU A 98 -8.72 14.78 -0.05
CA LEU A 98 -9.37 16.00 0.42
C LEU A 98 -8.54 17.21 0.00
N ASP A 99 -9.20 18.16 -0.65
CA ASP A 99 -8.62 19.45 -1.00
C ASP A 99 -9.38 20.58 -0.27
N TYR A 100 -8.68 21.65 0.07
CA TYR A 100 -9.24 22.79 0.77
C TYR A 100 -8.79 24.11 0.14
N ASN A 101 -9.77 24.84 -0.41
CA ASN A 101 -9.52 26.15 -0.97
C ASN A 101 -9.59 27.22 0.14
N ARG A 102 -8.44 27.77 0.51
CA ARG A 102 -8.31 28.78 1.58
C ARG A 102 -9.01 30.11 1.28
N THR A 103 -9.21 30.44 0.01
CA THR A 103 -9.87 31.69 -0.43
C THR A 103 -11.38 31.55 -0.35
N THR A 104 -11.93 30.47 -0.93
CA THR A 104 -13.38 30.25 -0.94
C THR A 104 -13.89 29.55 0.33
N LYS A 105 -12.99 29.05 1.18
CA LYS A 105 -13.27 28.27 2.40
C LYS A 105 -14.08 26.99 2.13
N LYS A 106 -13.91 26.40 0.95
CA LYS A 106 -14.64 25.20 0.53
C LYS A 106 -13.72 23.98 0.52
N PHE A 107 -14.25 22.86 1.03
CA PHE A 107 -13.66 21.54 0.89
C PHE A 107 -14.11 20.88 -0.41
N ARG A 108 -13.21 20.12 -1.03
CA ARG A 108 -13.49 19.31 -2.22
C ARG A 108 -12.99 17.90 -1.99
N MET A 109 -13.87 16.92 -2.17
CA MET A 109 -13.49 15.51 -2.17
C MET A 109 -13.17 15.12 -3.60
N LEU A 110 -11.91 14.82 -3.88
CA LEU A 110 -11.47 14.30 -5.16
C LEU A 110 -11.49 12.78 -5.09
N GLU A 111 -11.99 12.14 -6.14
CA GLU A 111 -12.22 10.69 -6.22
C GLU A 111 -11.93 10.18 -7.63
N GLN A 112 -12.11 8.87 -7.85
CA GLN A 112 -11.98 8.22 -9.16
C GLN A 112 -10.57 8.35 -9.76
N PHE A 113 -9.55 8.29 -8.90
CA PHE A 113 -8.18 8.26 -9.35
C PHE A 113 -7.86 6.96 -10.08
N LEU A 114 -7.01 7.06 -11.10
CA LEU A 114 -6.43 5.89 -11.72
C LEU A 114 -5.43 5.23 -10.74
N PRO A 115 -5.36 3.89 -10.71
CA PRO A 115 -4.32 3.19 -9.97
C PRO A 115 -2.93 3.65 -10.44
N GLN A 116 -2.05 3.96 -9.49
CA GLN A 116 -0.68 4.37 -9.78
C GLN A 116 0.28 3.24 -9.42
N GLU A 117 1.28 2.98 -10.25
CA GLU A 117 2.36 2.07 -9.87
C GLU A 117 3.18 2.70 -8.75
N THR A 118 3.44 1.94 -7.68
CA THR A 118 4.27 2.43 -6.59
C THR A 118 5.70 2.60 -7.08
N GLN A 119 6.13 3.84 -7.23
CA GLN A 119 7.51 4.17 -7.57
C GLN A 119 8.37 4.06 -6.32
N ASP A 120 9.47 3.31 -6.41
CA ASP A 120 10.54 3.35 -5.41
C ASP A 120 11.38 4.61 -5.68
N ARG A 121 11.11 5.69 -4.95
CA ARG A 121 11.80 6.97 -5.18
C ARG A 121 13.29 6.90 -4.85
N GLY A 122 13.71 5.97 -3.98
CA GLY A 122 15.11 5.67 -3.73
C GLY A 122 15.82 5.06 -4.94
N ALA A 123 15.14 4.17 -5.67
CA ALA A 123 15.65 3.57 -6.91
C ALA A 123 15.64 4.53 -8.11
N ALA A 124 14.75 5.54 -8.12
CA ALA A 124 14.67 6.56 -9.17
C ALA A 124 15.87 7.53 -9.19
N ASN A 125 16.64 7.61 -8.09
CA ASN A 125 17.89 8.38 -8.04
C ASN A 125 19.07 7.66 -8.74
N ASN A 126 18.91 6.41 -9.18
CA ASN A 126 19.93 5.70 -9.94
C ASN A 126 20.05 6.30 -11.37
N PRO A 127 21.24 6.79 -11.79
CA PRO A 127 21.43 7.42 -13.09
C PRO A 127 21.07 6.54 -14.29
N ASN A 128 21.00 5.22 -14.13
CA ASN A 128 20.67 4.27 -15.18
C ASN A 128 19.14 4.15 -15.47
N ASN A 129 18.27 4.75 -14.65
CA ASN A 129 16.81 4.63 -14.78
C ASN A 129 16.14 5.93 -15.24
N VAL A 130 16.50 6.38 -16.45
CA VAL A 130 16.05 7.65 -17.04
C VAL A 130 14.51 7.77 -17.18
N LYS A 131 13.80 6.65 -17.37
CA LYS A 131 12.32 6.64 -17.47
C LYS A 131 11.62 6.93 -16.14
N LEU A 132 12.21 6.57 -14.99
CA LEU A 132 11.65 6.80 -13.65
C LEU A 132 11.89 8.24 -13.15
N LYS A 133 12.95 8.89 -13.64
CA LYS A 133 13.33 10.26 -13.26
C LYS A 133 12.29 11.32 -13.64
N ASN A 134 11.64 11.16 -14.81
CA ASN A 134 10.67 12.14 -15.29
C ASN A 134 9.33 12.03 -14.53
N ALA A 135 8.91 10.82 -14.17
CA ALA A 135 7.66 10.61 -13.42
C ALA A 135 7.80 10.93 -11.92
N ALA A 136 8.99 10.74 -11.33
CA ALA A 136 9.23 11.01 -9.91
C ALA A 136 9.32 12.52 -9.56
N ASN A 137 9.59 13.38 -10.55
CA ASN A 137 9.73 14.83 -10.34
C ASN A 137 8.43 15.62 -10.53
N ASP A 138 7.51 15.15 -11.38
CA ASP A 138 6.29 15.91 -11.72
C ASP A 138 5.25 15.95 -10.58
N GLU A 139 5.32 15.05 -9.60
CA GLU A 139 4.34 14.98 -8.52
C GLU A 139 4.85 15.47 -7.15
N ARG A 140 6.08 15.99 -7.03
CA ARG A 140 6.59 16.50 -5.75
C ARG A 140 5.75 17.70 -5.29
N GLY A 141 4.82 17.45 -4.38
CA GLY A 141 4.05 18.48 -3.70
C GLY A 141 5.00 19.43 -2.96
N THR A 142 4.61 20.68 -2.79
CA THR A 142 5.44 21.72 -2.14
C THR A 142 5.72 21.46 -0.65
N GLY A 143 5.27 20.33 -0.09
CA GLY A 143 5.37 20.02 1.34
C GLY A 143 4.41 20.84 2.21
N VAL A 144 3.64 21.76 1.63
CA VAL A 144 2.80 22.71 2.36
C VAL A 144 1.32 22.38 2.13
N TRP A 145 0.78 21.49 2.96
CA TRP A 145 -0.65 21.15 2.96
C TRP A 145 -1.42 21.93 4.03
N PRO A 146 -2.67 22.36 3.77
CA PRO A 146 -3.54 22.83 4.83
C PRO A 146 -3.74 21.74 5.89
N ARG A 147 -3.61 22.07 7.17
CA ARG A 147 -3.80 21.11 8.28
C ARG A 147 -5.19 20.46 8.25
N GLU A 148 -6.17 21.16 7.68
CA GLU A 148 -7.55 20.70 7.59
C GLU A 148 -7.70 19.48 6.67
N VAL A 149 -6.81 19.28 5.70
CA VAL A 149 -6.97 18.18 4.73
C VAL A 149 -6.38 16.86 5.21
N GLY A 150 -5.36 16.89 6.07
CA GLY A 150 -4.59 15.70 6.44
C GLY A 150 -5.46 14.58 7.00
N VAL A 151 -5.28 13.36 6.49
CA VAL A 151 -6.01 12.17 6.96
C VAL A 151 -5.32 11.64 8.21
N GLN A 152 -5.92 11.86 9.38
CA GLN A 152 -5.31 11.59 10.68
C GLN A 152 -5.57 10.18 11.20
N ARG A 153 -6.68 9.56 10.78
CA ARG A 153 -7.01 8.19 11.16
C ARG A 153 -7.60 7.43 9.98
N VAL A 154 -7.16 6.18 9.80
CA VAL A 154 -7.75 5.20 8.89
C VAL A 154 -7.88 3.88 9.62
N VAL A 155 -9.00 3.17 9.46
CA VAL A 155 -9.27 1.89 10.14
C VAL A 155 -10.12 1.00 9.25
N TRP A 156 -9.65 -0.21 8.98
CA TRP A 156 -10.46 -1.27 8.37
C TRP A 156 -11.46 -1.85 9.37
N ASN A 157 -12.62 -2.26 8.87
CA ASN A 157 -13.57 -3.02 9.66
C ASN A 157 -13.14 -4.49 9.78
N SER A 158 -12.46 -4.83 10.88
CA SER A 158 -12.12 -6.22 11.22
C SER A 158 -13.16 -6.91 12.12
N GLY A 159 -14.21 -6.22 12.57
CA GLY A 159 -15.08 -6.71 13.66
C GLY A 159 -16.39 -7.37 13.22
N ASN A 160 -16.90 -7.05 12.04
CA ASN A 160 -18.26 -7.46 11.61
C ASN A 160 -18.26 -8.60 10.58
N GLY A 161 -17.21 -9.42 10.56
CA GLY A 161 -17.07 -10.56 9.65
C GLY A 161 -16.70 -10.20 8.20
N LEU A 162 -16.47 -11.23 7.38
CA LEU A 162 -15.95 -11.10 6.01
C LEU A 162 -16.85 -10.26 5.07
N ALA A 163 -18.17 -10.31 5.26
CA ALA A 163 -19.10 -9.56 4.41
C ALA A 163 -18.91 -8.03 4.50
N ALA A 164 -18.44 -7.55 5.65
CA ALA A 164 -18.20 -6.13 5.89
C ALA A 164 -16.71 -5.76 5.90
N ALA A 165 -15.83 -6.69 5.50
CA ALA A 165 -14.39 -6.50 5.54
C ALA A 165 -13.90 -5.39 4.60
N GLY A 166 -14.62 -5.16 3.49
CA GLY A 166 -14.34 -4.06 2.56
C GLY A 166 -14.65 -2.66 3.11
N MET A 167 -15.20 -2.54 4.32
CA MET A 167 -15.47 -1.23 4.92
C MET A 167 -14.19 -0.58 5.46
N LEU A 168 -13.93 0.64 5.02
CA LEU A 168 -12.83 1.48 5.48
C LEU A 168 -13.38 2.79 6.04
N ALA A 169 -13.04 3.11 7.28
CA ALA A 169 -13.32 4.41 7.86
C ALA A 169 -12.06 5.28 7.84
N SER A 170 -12.22 6.56 7.52
CA SER A 170 -11.15 7.55 7.58
C SER A 170 -11.64 8.87 8.17
N ALA A 171 -10.75 9.59 8.84
CA ALA A 171 -11.04 10.89 9.46
C ALA A 171 -9.94 11.90 9.13
N THR A 172 -10.34 13.13 8.83
CA THR A 172 -9.45 14.23 8.43
C THR A 172 -9.29 15.27 9.53
N GLY A 173 -8.25 16.10 9.42
CA GLY A 173 -7.98 17.19 10.38
C GLY A 173 -9.06 18.27 10.43
N SER A 174 -9.94 18.35 9.43
CA SER A 174 -11.13 19.21 9.44
C SER A 174 -12.30 18.64 10.26
N GLY A 175 -12.19 17.41 10.77
CA GLY A 175 -13.27 16.70 11.47
C GLY A 175 -14.27 16.01 10.53
N LEU A 176 -13.99 15.97 9.22
CA LEU A 176 -14.79 15.19 8.28
C LEU A 176 -14.40 13.72 8.39
N CYS A 177 -15.40 12.87 8.62
CA CYS A 177 -15.25 11.42 8.62
C CYS A 177 -15.94 10.84 7.39
N ARG A 178 -15.32 9.80 6.83
CA ARG A 178 -15.81 9.09 5.65
C ARG A 178 -15.77 7.60 5.93
N VAL A 179 -16.76 6.89 5.40
CA VAL A 179 -16.82 5.43 5.42
C VAL A 179 -17.04 4.98 3.98
N ASP A 180 -16.10 4.20 3.46
CA ASP A 180 -16.15 3.63 2.12
C ASP A 180 -16.41 2.13 2.21
N VAL A 181 -17.15 1.60 1.23
CA VAL A 181 -17.26 0.16 0.98
C VAL A 181 -16.45 -0.15 -0.27
N LEU A 182 -15.26 -0.70 -0.08
CA LEU A 182 -14.30 -0.93 -1.15
C LEU A 182 -14.47 -2.35 -1.71
N SER A 183 -14.78 -2.41 -3.01
CA SER A 183 -14.86 -3.65 -3.78
C SER A 183 -13.66 -3.74 -4.73
N GLY A 184 -13.00 -4.90 -4.76
CA GLY A 184 -12.01 -5.20 -5.78
C GLY A 184 -12.63 -5.37 -7.16
N ARG A 185 -11.82 -5.21 -8.20
CA ARG A 185 -12.17 -5.58 -9.58
C ARG A 185 -11.08 -6.48 -10.14
N TRP A 186 -11.47 -7.46 -10.94
CA TRP A 186 -10.53 -8.29 -11.68
C TRP A 186 -9.99 -7.50 -12.87
N SER A 187 -8.67 -7.53 -13.10
CA SER A 187 -7.97 -6.64 -14.05
C SER A 187 -8.34 -6.83 -15.53
N LYS A 188 -9.15 -7.83 -15.88
CA LYS A 188 -9.69 -8.01 -17.23
C LYS A 188 -11.16 -8.36 -17.15
N GLU A 189 -11.98 -7.50 -17.74
CA GLU A 189 -13.37 -7.78 -18.03
C GLU A 189 -13.42 -8.97 -19.00
N GLY A 190 -13.99 -10.10 -18.55
CA GLY A 190 -14.03 -11.36 -19.31
C GLY A 190 -12.89 -12.35 -19.06
N SER A 191 -11.83 -12.02 -18.31
CA SER A 191 -10.90 -13.06 -17.86
C SER A 191 -11.42 -13.70 -16.57
N VAL A 192 -12.12 -14.83 -16.71
CA VAL A 192 -12.39 -15.79 -15.62
C VAL A 192 -11.11 -16.54 -15.24
N LYS A 193 -9.92 -15.92 -15.38
CA LYS A 193 -8.71 -16.50 -14.81
C LYS A 193 -8.62 -15.99 -13.38
N MET A 194 -9.38 -16.64 -12.49
CA MET A 194 -9.19 -16.46 -11.06
C MET A 194 -7.69 -16.63 -10.78
N PRO A 195 -7.09 -15.81 -9.90
CA PRO A 195 -5.78 -16.13 -9.34
C PRO A 195 -5.81 -17.59 -8.89
N TYR A 196 -4.69 -18.29 -9.04
CA TYR A 196 -4.58 -19.72 -8.74
C TYR A 196 -5.27 -20.66 -9.73
N GLY A 197 -5.88 -20.19 -10.83
CA GLY A 197 -6.37 -21.07 -11.91
C GLY A 197 -7.77 -21.66 -11.68
N GLY A 198 -8.49 -21.24 -10.64
CA GLY A 198 -9.88 -21.67 -10.37
C GLY A 198 -10.14 -21.95 -8.90
N ILE A 199 -11.41 -22.20 -8.55
CA ILE A 199 -11.84 -22.52 -7.18
C ILE A 199 -11.22 -23.85 -6.71
N GLU A 200 -11.11 -24.82 -7.60
CA GLU A 200 -10.54 -26.16 -7.34
C GLU A 200 -9.09 -26.06 -6.83
N ASN A 201 -8.26 -25.26 -7.52
CA ASN A 201 -6.88 -25.02 -7.11
C ASN A 201 -6.76 -24.21 -5.81
N ILE A 202 -7.69 -23.28 -5.56
CA ILE A 202 -7.75 -22.53 -4.28
C ILE A 202 -8.06 -23.46 -3.11
N ARG A 203 -8.89 -24.48 -3.36
CA ARG A 203 -9.28 -25.49 -2.36
C ARG A 203 -8.29 -26.64 -2.24
N LEU A 204 -7.19 -26.62 -3.01
CA LEU A 204 -6.23 -27.71 -3.10
C LEU A 204 -6.88 -29.04 -3.54
N GLU A 205 -7.98 -28.96 -4.30
CA GLU A 205 -8.70 -30.13 -4.84
C GLU A 205 -8.02 -30.69 -6.11
N ALA A 206 -7.03 -29.97 -6.65
CA ALA A 206 -6.20 -30.44 -7.76
C ALA A 206 -4.88 -31.00 -7.24
N ASP A 207 -4.67 -32.31 -7.43
CA ASP A 207 -3.52 -33.09 -6.95
C ASP A 207 -2.14 -32.67 -7.53
N ASN A 208 -2.06 -31.63 -8.37
CA ASN A 208 -0.90 -31.38 -9.24
C ASN A 208 -0.10 -30.08 -8.94
N VAL A 209 -0.31 -29.37 -7.82
CA VAL A 209 0.32 -28.04 -7.61
C VAL A 209 1.46 -28.05 -6.57
N LEU A 210 1.76 -29.18 -5.92
CA LEU A 210 2.90 -29.25 -5.00
C LEU A 210 4.26 -29.23 -5.73
N ASP A 211 4.32 -29.56 -7.02
CA ASP A 211 5.59 -29.73 -7.74
C ASP A 211 6.14 -28.42 -8.39
N ASP A 212 5.33 -27.38 -8.58
CA ASP A 212 5.75 -26.17 -9.32
C ASP A 212 6.23 -25.00 -8.43
N ILE A 213 6.19 -25.14 -7.09
CA ILE A 213 6.63 -24.08 -6.17
C ILE A 213 8.12 -24.22 -5.77
N GLU A 214 8.75 -25.38 -5.99
CA GLU A 214 10.15 -25.62 -5.61
C GLU A 214 11.19 -25.31 -6.70
N ALA A 215 10.79 -25.00 -7.94
CA ALA A 215 11.72 -24.96 -9.08
C ALA A 215 12.57 -23.68 -9.25
N ASP A 216 12.33 -22.61 -8.47
CA ASP A 216 12.98 -21.30 -8.69
C ASP A 216 14.02 -20.90 -7.64
N SER A 217 14.51 -21.84 -6.80
CA SER A 217 15.50 -21.54 -5.75
C SER A 217 16.94 -22.00 -5.98
N ASP A 218 17.30 -22.58 -7.12
CA ASP A 218 18.68 -23.03 -7.39
C ASP A 218 19.21 -22.57 -8.75
N GLU A 219 19.57 -21.28 -8.88
CA GLU A 219 20.67 -20.87 -9.77
C GLU A 219 21.40 -19.66 -9.17
N GLY A 220 22.59 -19.89 -8.62
CA GLY A 220 23.44 -18.81 -8.12
C GLY A 220 24.56 -19.19 -7.17
N SER A 221 25.12 -20.40 -7.25
CA SER A 221 26.42 -20.71 -6.64
C SER A 221 27.32 -21.45 -7.62
N SER A 222 28.07 -20.71 -8.42
CA SER A 222 29.29 -21.21 -9.05
C SER A 222 30.25 -20.05 -9.34
N SER A 223 31.47 -20.22 -8.82
CA SER A 223 32.72 -19.43 -8.93
C SER A 223 32.77 -18.06 -8.24
#